data_AF-A0A1G9NZ45-F1
#
_entry.id   AF-A0A1G9NZ45-F1
#
_cell.length_a   1.000
_cell.length_b   1.000
_cell.length_c   1.000
_cell.angle_alpha   90.00
_cell.angle_beta   90.00
_cell.angle_gamma   90.00
#
_symmetry.space_group_name_H-M   'P 1'
#
loop_
_entity.id
_entity.type
_entity.pdbx_description
1 polymer ?
#
loop_
_entity_poly.entity_id
_entity_poly.type
_entity_poly.pdbx_seq_one_letter_code
_entity_poly.pdbx_strand_id
1 'polypeptide(L)'
;MNKLESLKLFQDIQLVSDKYKDWQLKDDKKDVEDNIKLKSLLKFYNDKLDDIKSRAHFVSKQTKDELKNKDSKEIYKILIDFNNFSMQKYDTLKQSEIESTTTKAVMFSTIDELTLINESIRNKEYLTDKHTYFYVYEKIVINAFMTFLALKDMEIDQEIINSLSQSIFSQIQTLAIISM
;
A
#
# COMPACT_ATOMS: atom_id res chain seq x y z
N MET A 1 -0.82 24.48 7.66
CA MET A 1 -0.96 23.12 8.24
C MET A 1 -2.41 22.62 8.33
N ASN A 2 -3.46 23.36 7.91
CA ASN A 2 -4.86 22.99 8.23
C ASN A 2 -5.64 22.16 7.17
N LYS A 3 -5.11 21.90 5.97
CA LYS A 3 -5.89 21.28 4.88
C LYS A 3 -5.82 19.74 4.86
N LEU A 4 -4.69 19.17 5.28
CA LEU A 4 -4.47 17.73 5.33
C LEU A 4 -5.26 17.08 6.48
N GLU A 5 -5.19 17.65 7.68
CA GLU A 5 -5.87 17.14 8.87
C GLU A 5 -7.41 17.22 8.78
N SER A 6 -7.94 18.08 7.91
CA SER A 6 -9.37 18.17 7.62
C SER A 6 -9.86 17.14 6.58
N LEU A 7 -8.94 16.46 5.90
CA LEU A 7 -9.29 15.45 4.90
C LEU A 7 -9.80 14.20 5.62
N LYS A 8 -11.03 13.76 5.33
CA LYS A 8 -11.59 12.53 5.91
C LYS A 8 -10.64 11.35 5.74
N LEU A 9 -10.09 11.16 4.54
CA LEU A 9 -9.13 10.09 4.26
C LEU A 9 -7.89 10.14 5.18
N PHE A 10 -7.39 11.33 5.52
CA PHE A 10 -6.25 11.46 6.41
C PHE A 10 -6.61 11.02 7.85
N GLN A 11 -7.80 11.39 8.31
CA GLN A 11 -8.32 10.95 9.61
C GLN A 11 -8.55 9.43 9.64
N ASP A 12 -9.12 8.87 8.57
CA ASP A 12 -9.35 7.43 8.45
C ASP A 12 -8.02 6.64 8.45
N ILE A 13 -6.98 7.14 7.78
CA ILE A 13 -5.63 6.56 7.82
C ILE A 13 -5.07 6.59 9.25
N GLN A 14 -5.26 7.67 10.00
CA GLN A 14 -4.81 7.75 11.38
C GLN A 14 -5.51 6.70 12.27
N LEU A 15 -6.81 6.47 12.05
CA LEU A 15 -7.56 5.43 12.77
C LEU A 15 -7.06 4.00 12.47
N VAL A 16 -6.52 3.76 11.27
CA VAL A 16 -5.86 2.47 10.96
C VAL A 16 -4.64 2.26 11.85
N SER A 17 -3.80 3.27 12.03
CA SER A 17 -2.65 3.18 12.93
C SER A 17 -3.09 2.89 14.37
N ASP A 18 -4.17 3.50 14.83
CA ASP A 18 -4.71 3.29 16.17
C ASP A 18 -5.27 1.88 16.39
N LYS A 19 -5.80 1.24 15.34
CA LYS A 19 -6.39 -0.10 15.41
C LYS A 19 -5.41 -1.20 15.83
N TYR A 20 -4.14 -1.06 15.48
CA TYR A 20 -3.12 -2.10 15.70
C TYR A 20 -2.13 -1.76 16.84
N LYS A 21 -2.16 -0.54 17.39
CA LYS A 21 -1.18 -0.08 18.39
C LYS A 21 -1.18 -0.90 19.68
N ASP A 22 -2.35 -1.44 20.04
CA ASP A 22 -2.56 -2.17 21.30
C ASP A 22 -2.36 -3.68 21.16
N TRP A 23 -2.00 -4.17 19.96
CA TRP A 23 -1.72 -5.59 19.74
C TRP A 23 -0.45 -5.98 20.49
N GLN A 24 -0.62 -6.87 21.47
CA GLN A 24 0.48 -7.38 22.27
C GLN A 24 1.22 -8.46 21.47
N LEU A 25 2.56 -8.35 21.45
CA LEU A 25 3.40 -9.44 20.98
C LEU A 25 3.10 -10.70 21.80
N LYS A 26 3.22 -11.86 21.16
CA LYS A 26 3.29 -13.10 21.92
C LYS A 26 4.60 -13.04 22.71
N ASP A 27 4.55 -13.32 24.01
CA ASP A 27 5.75 -13.40 24.85
C ASP A 27 6.51 -14.71 24.60
N ASP A 28 6.74 -15.00 23.33
CA ASP A 28 7.55 -16.10 22.87
C ASP A 28 8.79 -15.56 22.14
N LYS A 29 9.85 -16.35 22.20
CA LYS A 29 11.17 -15.97 21.66
C LYS A 29 11.09 -15.62 20.17
N LYS A 30 10.22 -16.29 19.42
CA LYS A 30 10.10 -16.12 17.96
C LYS A 30 9.51 -14.76 17.62
N ASP A 31 8.40 -14.35 18.26
CA ASP A 31 7.75 -13.08 17.96
C ASP A 31 8.62 -11.88 18.36
N VAL A 32 9.46 -12.03 19.40
CA VAL A 32 10.48 -11.03 19.76
C VAL A 32 11.58 -10.94 18.70
N GLU A 33 12.11 -12.08 18.24
CA GLU A 33 13.12 -12.13 17.18
C GLU A 33 12.59 -11.53 15.87
N ASP A 34 11.36 -11.88 15.48
CA ASP A 34 10.68 -11.35 14.31
C ASP A 34 10.47 -9.83 14.41
N ASN A 35 10.11 -9.32 15.59
CA ASN A 35 9.96 -7.88 15.80
C ASN A 35 11.28 -7.12 15.66
N ILE A 36 12.38 -7.66 16.19
CA ILE A 36 13.72 -7.08 16.04
C ILE A 36 14.13 -7.09 14.56
N LYS A 37 13.93 -8.23 13.88
CA LYS A 37 14.26 -8.40 12.47
C LYS A 37 13.45 -7.44 11.58
N LEU A 38 12.13 -7.40 11.74
CA LEU A 38 11.24 -6.55 10.97
C LEU A 38 11.58 -5.07 11.16
N LYS A 39 11.84 -4.63 12.39
CA LYS A 39 12.27 -3.25 12.66
C LYS A 39 13.59 -2.90 11.98
N SER A 40 14.54 -3.83 11.97
CA SER A 40 15.83 -3.66 11.27
C SER A 40 15.62 -3.55 9.76
N LEU A 41 14.79 -4.41 9.17
CA LEU A 41 14.47 -4.40 7.75
C LEU A 41 13.74 -3.12 7.33
N LEU A 42 12.73 -2.69 8.09
CA LEU A 42 12.02 -1.43 7.83
C LEU A 42 12.97 -0.24 7.86
N LYS A 43 13.89 -0.19 8.82
CA LYS A 43 14.94 0.85 8.87
C LYS A 43 15.85 0.78 7.64
N PHE A 44 16.34 -0.41 7.30
CA PHE A 44 17.21 -0.62 6.16
C PHE A 44 16.58 -0.17 4.83
N TYR A 45 15.29 -0.47 4.62
CA TYR A 45 14.58 -0.05 3.42
C TYR A 45 14.20 1.43 3.44
N ASN A 46 13.94 2.01 4.62
CA ASN A 46 13.76 3.44 4.77
C ASN A 46 15.02 4.24 4.39
N ASP A 47 16.20 3.74 4.73
CA ASP A 47 17.49 4.34 4.31
C ASP A 47 17.69 4.28 2.77
N LYS A 48 16.87 3.48 2.07
CA LYS A 48 16.87 3.33 0.60
C LYS A 48 15.59 3.88 -0.04
N LEU A 49 14.90 4.79 0.63
CA LEU A 49 13.60 5.30 0.19
C LEU A 49 13.64 5.91 -1.22
N ASP A 50 14.74 6.57 -1.60
CA ASP A 50 14.85 7.17 -2.94
C ASP A 50 14.98 6.11 -4.05
N ASP A 51 15.66 4.99 -3.80
CA ASP A 51 15.67 3.86 -4.72
C ASP A 51 14.27 3.25 -4.87
N ILE A 52 13.52 3.14 -3.76
CA ILE A 52 12.14 2.62 -3.76
C ILE A 52 11.23 3.54 -4.58
N LYS A 53 11.32 4.86 -4.38
CA LYS A 53 10.60 5.85 -5.20
C LYS A 53 10.98 5.74 -6.67
N SER A 54 12.26 5.59 -6.99
CA SER A 54 12.72 5.43 -8.37
C SER A 54 12.12 4.19 -9.03
N ARG A 55 12.03 3.07 -8.31
CA ARG A 55 11.39 1.84 -8.79
C ARG A 55 9.88 2.03 -9.00
N ALA A 56 9.19 2.66 -8.06
CA ALA A 56 7.77 2.98 -8.21
C ALA A 56 7.52 3.90 -9.41
N HIS A 57 8.35 4.95 -9.56
CA HIS A 57 8.29 5.87 -10.69
C HIS A 57 8.52 5.17 -12.03
N PHE A 58 9.45 4.21 -12.08
CA PHE A 58 9.67 3.38 -13.26
C PHE A 58 8.39 2.61 -13.66
N VAL A 59 7.72 1.95 -12.71
CA VAL A 59 6.44 1.25 -12.96
C VAL A 59 5.36 2.22 -13.41
N SER A 60 5.25 3.38 -12.76
CA SER A 60 4.27 4.41 -13.14
C SER A 60 4.52 4.93 -14.56
N LYS A 61 5.78 5.18 -14.93
CA LYS A 61 6.15 5.62 -16.27
C LYS A 61 5.80 4.56 -17.32
N GLN A 62 6.19 3.32 -17.08
CA GLN A 62 5.88 2.21 -17.98
C GLN A 62 4.37 2.08 -18.22
N THR A 63 3.58 2.18 -17.15
CA THR A 63 2.11 2.17 -17.23
C THR A 63 1.58 3.29 -18.12
N LYS A 64 2.07 4.53 -17.95
CA LYS A 64 1.65 5.67 -18.78
C LYS A 64 2.03 5.48 -20.25
N ASP A 65 3.23 4.97 -20.51
CA ASP A 65 3.73 4.71 -21.86
C ASP A 65 2.89 3.64 -22.59
N GLU A 66 2.48 2.57 -21.89
CA GLU A 66 1.61 1.51 -22.41
C GLU A 66 0.19 2.01 -22.73
N LEU A 67 -0.27 3.07 -22.07
CA LEU A 67 -1.62 3.63 -22.22
C LEU A 67 -1.68 4.87 -23.14
N LYS A 68 -0.52 5.40 -23.58
CA LYS A 68 -0.42 6.68 -24.30
C LYS A 68 -1.30 6.77 -25.56
N ASN A 69 -1.52 5.65 -26.26
CA ASN A 69 -2.27 5.61 -27.51
C ASN A 69 -3.69 5.02 -27.34
N LYS A 70 -4.12 4.72 -26.11
CA LYS A 70 -5.46 4.21 -25.82
C LYS A 70 -6.48 5.33 -25.71
N ASP A 71 -7.73 5.03 -26.01
CA ASP A 71 -8.80 6.00 -25.82
C ASP A 71 -9.20 6.14 -24.34
N SER A 72 -9.97 7.19 -24.02
CA SER A 72 -10.37 7.49 -22.64
C SER A 72 -11.28 6.41 -22.03
N LYS A 73 -12.07 5.69 -22.83
CA LYS A 73 -12.94 4.61 -22.34
C LYS A 73 -12.11 3.38 -21.98
N GLU A 74 -11.13 3.03 -22.80
CA GLU A 74 -10.17 1.97 -22.52
C GLU A 74 -9.36 2.26 -21.25
N ILE A 75 -8.82 3.47 -21.13
CA ILE A 75 -8.07 3.90 -19.94
C ILE A 75 -8.94 3.81 -18.68
N TYR A 76 -10.19 4.28 -18.75
CA TYR A 76 -11.12 4.21 -17.62
C TYR A 76 -11.48 2.77 -17.23
N LYS A 77 -11.64 1.87 -18.22
CA LYS A 77 -11.86 0.45 -17.95
C LYS A 77 -10.66 -0.17 -17.23
N ILE A 78 -9.45 0.07 -17.75
CA ILE A 78 -8.20 -0.44 -17.16
C ILE A 78 -8.03 0.08 -15.72
N LEU A 79 -8.35 1.35 -15.47
CA LEU A 79 -8.35 1.93 -14.14
C LEU A 79 -9.25 1.14 -13.17
N ILE A 80 -10.50 0.89 -13.58
CA ILE A 80 -11.46 0.12 -12.77
C ILE A 80 -10.96 -1.29 -12.53
N ASP A 81 -10.44 -1.96 -13.56
CA ASP A 81 -9.96 -3.34 -13.49
C ASP A 81 -8.80 -3.46 -12.50
N PHE A 82 -7.81 -2.55 -12.54
CA PHE A 82 -6.72 -2.53 -11.56
C PHE A 82 -7.20 -2.23 -10.13
N ASN A 83 -8.09 -1.25 -9.97
CA ASN A 83 -8.60 -0.91 -8.65
C ASN A 83 -9.38 -2.08 -8.04
N ASN A 84 -10.23 -2.76 -8.82
CA ASN A 84 -10.96 -3.94 -8.38
C ASN A 84 -10.06 -5.15 -8.10
N PHE A 85 -9.05 -5.38 -8.95
CA PHE A 85 -8.05 -6.43 -8.72
C PHE A 85 -7.32 -6.23 -7.40
N SER A 86 -6.87 -5.01 -7.12
CA SER A 86 -6.20 -4.66 -5.87
C SER A 86 -7.11 -4.92 -4.67
N MET A 87 -8.39 -4.51 -4.74
CA MET A 87 -9.36 -4.72 -3.67
C MET A 87 -9.58 -6.21 -3.36
N GLN A 88 -9.77 -7.04 -4.38
CA GLN A 88 -9.93 -8.49 -4.22
C GLN A 88 -8.71 -9.13 -3.51
N LYS A 89 -7.51 -8.64 -3.82
CA LYS A 89 -6.27 -9.09 -3.17
C LYS A 89 -6.22 -8.67 -1.71
N TYR A 90 -6.64 -7.44 -1.38
CA TYR A 90 -6.72 -6.97 0.00
C TYR A 90 -7.66 -7.83 0.84
N ASP A 91 -8.86 -8.14 0.33
CA ASP A 91 -9.83 -8.99 1.02
C ASP A 91 -9.28 -10.39 1.29
N THR A 92 -8.57 -10.97 0.31
CA THR A 92 -7.93 -12.28 0.45
C THR A 92 -6.80 -12.25 1.48
N LEU A 93 -5.93 -11.24 1.41
CA LEU A 93 -4.79 -11.09 2.32
C LEU A 93 -5.23 -10.86 3.78
N LYS A 94 -6.40 -10.25 4.01
CA LYS A 94 -6.98 -10.09 5.36
C LYS A 94 -7.41 -11.39 6.01
N GLN A 95 -7.62 -12.44 5.21
CA GLN A 95 -7.97 -13.77 5.69
C GLN A 95 -6.74 -14.66 5.89
N SER A 96 -5.54 -14.19 5.51
CA SER A 96 -4.31 -14.97 5.62
C SER A 96 -3.91 -15.22 7.08
N GLU A 97 -3.48 -16.44 7.37
CA GLU A 97 -2.91 -16.82 8.65
C GLU A 97 -1.42 -16.45 8.68
N ILE A 98 -1.06 -15.54 9.58
CA ILE A 98 0.33 -15.15 9.86
C ILE A 98 0.60 -15.46 11.32
N GLU A 99 1.64 -16.25 11.56
CA GLU A 99 2.02 -16.71 12.90
C GLU A 99 2.51 -15.56 13.78
N SER A 100 3.43 -14.74 13.25
CA SER A 100 4.02 -13.60 13.96
C SER A 100 3.03 -12.45 14.07
N THR A 101 2.82 -11.97 15.30
CA THR A 101 1.86 -10.90 15.59
C THR A 101 2.35 -9.57 15.00
N THR A 102 3.64 -9.27 15.11
CA THR A 102 4.21 -8.02 14.56
C THR A 102 4.12 -7.98 13.04
N THR A 103 4.43 -9.11 12.40
CA THR A 103 4.36 -9.27 10.94
C THR A 103 2.92 -9.11 10.46
N LYS A 104 1.98 -9.73 11.17
CA LYS A 104 0.55 -9.63 10.91
C LYS A 104 0.05 -8.19 11.06
N ALA A 105 0.43 -7.50 12.13
CA ALA A 105 0.03 -6.11 12.40
C ALA A 105 0.53 -5.16 11.29
N VAL A 106 1.80 -5.28 10.89
CA VAL A 106 2.41 -4.46 9.84
C VAL A 106 1.77 -4.73 8.48
N MET A 107 1.51 -6.00 8.14
CA MET A 107 0.84 -6.34 6.89
C MET A 107 -0.61 -5.83 6.89
N PHE A 108 -1.35 -6.06 7.98
CA PHE A 108 -2.77 -5.69 8.06
C PHE A 108 -3.00 -4.18 8.11
N SER A 109 -2.14 -3.42 8.79
CA SER A 109 -2.18 -1.95 8.72
C SER A 109 -1.94 -1.45 7.31
N THR A 110 -0.90 -1.96 6.63
CA THR A 110 -0.61 -1.62 5.23
C THR A 110 -1.80 -1.91 4.31
N ILE A 111 -2.45 -3.06 4.46
CA ILE A 111 -3.63 -3.42 3.66
C ILE A 111 -4.81 -2.48 3.97
N ASP A 112 -5.08 -2.17 5.24
CA ASP A 112 -6.18 -1.26 5.59
C ASP A 112 -5.97 0.14 4.99
N GLU A 113 -4.75 0.67 5.03
CA GLU A 113 -4.42 1.95 4.40
C GLU A 113 -4.62 1.90 2.88
N LEU A 114 -4.16 0.83 2.21
CA LEU A 114 -4.33 0.65 0.77
C LEU A 114 -5.81 0.49 0.38
N THR A 115 -6.61 -0.18 1.20
CA THR A 115 -8.08 -0.28 1.02
C THR A 115 -8.72 1.10 1.06
N LEU A 116 -8.32 1.97 1.99
CA LEU A 116 -8.82 3.35 2.04
C LEU A 116 -8.46 4.14 0.78
N ILE A 117 -7.23 4.00 0.27
CA ILE A 117 -6.84 4.63 -1.01
C ILE A 117 -7.70 4.10 -2.17
N ASN A 118 -7.91 2.79 -2.23
CA ASN A 118 -8.69 2.14 -3.28
C ASN A 118 -10.14 2.62 -3.31
N GLU A 119 -10.79 2.71 -2.14
CA GLU A 119 -12.15 3.24 -2.01
C GLU A 119 -12.21 4.73 -2.33
N SER A 120 -11.24 5.52 -1.89
CA SER A 120 -11.15 6.95 -2.22
C SER A 120 -11.03 7.20 -3.73
N ILE A 121 -10.27 6.36 -4.44
CA ILE A 121 -10.16 6.40 -5.91
C ILE A 121 -11.46 5.96 -6.59
N ARG A 122 -12.10 4.89 -6.10
CA ARG A 122 -13.41 4.42 -6.58
C ARG A 122 -14.46 5.52 -6.47
N ASN A 123 -14.46 6.25 -5.35
CA ASN A 123 -15.37 7.36 -5.08
C ASN A 123 -14.95 8.68 -5.77
N LYS A 124 -13.83 8.68 -6.49
CA LYS A 124 -13.29 9.82 -7.23
C LYS A 124 -13.05 11.05 -6.34
N GLU A 125 -12.72 10.85 -5.07
CA GLU A 125 -12.56 11.94 -4.09
C GLU A 125 -11.43 12.91 -4.51
N TYR A 126 -10.41 12.40 -5.20
CA TYR A 126 -9.31 13.17 -5.77
C TYR A 126 -9.74 14.24 -6.78
N LEU A 127 -10.96 14.20 -7.33
CA LEU A 127 -11.47 15.27 -8.20
C LEU A 127 -11.77 16.57 -7.42
N THR A 128 -11.95 16.48 -6.10
CA THR A 128 -12.23 17.65 -5.24
C THR A 128 -10.97 18.45 -4.92
N ASP A 129 -9.83 17.76 -4.73
CA ASP A 129 -8.52 18.37 -4.45
C ASP A 129 -7.39 17.45 -4.91
N LYS A 130 -7.13 17.44 -6.22
CA LYS A 130 -6.18 16.50 -6.86
C LYS A 130 -4.81 16.50 -6.18
N HIS A 131 -4.29 17.67 -5.82
CA HIS A 131 -2.95 17.80 -5.23
C HIS A 131 -2.86 17.14 -3.85
N THR A 132 -3.82 17.43 -2.96
CA THR A 132 -3.78 16.88 -1.59
C THR A 132 -4.01 15.37 -1.59
N TYR A 133 -4.98 14.87 -2.36
CA TYR A 133 -5.24 13.44 -2.45
C TYR A 133 -4.04 12.70 -3.05
N PHE A 134 -3.44 13.22 -4.13
CA PHE A 134 -2.30 12.55 -4.75
C PHE A 134 -1.08 12.51 -3.84
N TYR A 135 -0.85 13.57 -3.06
CA TYR A 135 0.20 13.57 -2.04
C TYR A 135 -0.01 12.44 -1.02
N VAL A 136 -1.23 12.27 -0.51
CA VAL A 136 -1.57 11.19 0.44
C VAL A 136 -1.40 9.82 -0.24
N TYR A 137 -1.98 9.64 -1.42
CA TYR A 137 -1.93 8.38 -2.16
C TYR A 137 -0.50 7.92 -2.42
N GLU A 138 0.35 8.82 -2.92
CA GLU A 138 1.75 8.51 -3.22
C GLU A 138 2.50 8.12 -1.94
N LYS A 139 2.30 8.84 -0.84
CA LYS A 139 2.97 8.52 0.44
C LYS A 139 2.58 7.13 0.96
N ILE A 140 1.29 6.81 0.95
CA ILE A 140 0.80 5.50 1.42
C ILE A 140 1.32 4.38 0.51
N VAL A 141 1.24 4.54 -0.82
CA VAL A 141 1.69 3.50 -1.75
C VAL A 141 3.21 3.29 -1.69
N ILE A 142 4.01 4.34 -1.52
CA ILE A 142 5.46 4.21 -1.35
C ILE A 142 5.80 3.53 -0.02
N ASN A 143 5.12 3.88 1.07
CA ASN A 143 5.29 3.20 2.36
C ASN A 143 4.90 1.73 2.27
N ALA A 144 3.79 1.42 1.61
CA ALA A 144 3.36 0.04 1.36
C ALA A 144 4.41 -0.74 0.57
N PHE A 145 5.02 -0.13 -0.46
CA PHE A 145 6.07 -0.77 -1.23
C PHE A 145 7.33 -1.05 -0.38
N MET A 146 7.73 -0.11 0.48
CA MET A 146 8.80 -0.31 1.45
C MET A 146 8.46 -1.46 2.42
N THR A 147 7.24 -1.48 2.96
CA THR A 147 6.78 -2.53 3.88
C THR A 147 6.77 -3.89 3.19
N PHE A 148 6.33 -3.99 1.95
CA PHE A 148 6.41 -5.23 1.16
C PHE A 148 7.86 -5.74 1.06
N LEU A 149 8.83 -4.86 0.78
CA LEU A 149 10.22 -5.27 0.68
C LEU A 149 10.74 -5.82 2.01
N ALA A 150 10.36 -5.21 3.14
CA ALA A 150 10.70 -5.71 4.46
C ALA A 150 10.03 -7.07 4.76
N LEU A 151 8.73 -7.19 4.48
CA LEU A 151 7.96 -8.42 4.73
C LEU A 151 8.42 -9.59 3.84
N LYS A 152 8.86 -9.31 2.61
CA LYS A 152 9.43 -10.33 1.72
C LYS A 152 10.65 -11.03 2.32
N ASP A 153 11.41 -10.34 3.16
CA ASP A 153 12.61 -10.88 3.82
C ASP A 153 12.30 -11.50 5.20
N MET A 154 11.02 -11.55 5.59
CA MET A 154 10.50 -12.26 6.77
C MET A 154 10.07 -13.69 6.42
N GLU A 155 9.84 -14.52 7.43
CA GLU A 155 9.31 -15.88 7.26
C GLU A 155 7.79 -15.85 7.02
N ILE A 156 7.39 -15.44 5.82
CA ILE A 156 5.99 -15.38 5.38
C ILE A 156 5.82 -16.28 4.16
N ASP A 157 4.66 -16.92 4.04
CA ASP A 157 4.31 -17.72 2.87
C ASP A 157 4.49 -16.92 1.56
N GLN A 158 5.14 -17.54 0.57
CA GLN A 158 5.44 -16.93 -0.70
C GLN A 158 4.18 -16.51 -1.48
N GLU A 159 3.06 -17.22 -1.33
CA GLU A 159 1.79 -16.85 -1.94
C GLU A 159 1.24 -15.54 -1.37
N ILE A 160 1.33 -15.36 -0.04
CA ILE A 160 0.95 -14.11 0.63
C ILE A 160 1.83 -12.95 0.13
N ILE A 161 3.15 -13.15 0.08
CA ILE A 161 4.10 -12.14 -0.41
C ILE A 161 3.83 -11.78 -1.88
N ASN A 162 3.58 -12.78 -2.72
CA ASN A 162 3.26 -12.56 -4.13
C ASN A 162 1.95 -11.77 -4.27
N SER A 163 0.92 -12.16 -3.52
CA SER A 163 -0.39 -11.48 -3.51
C SER A 163 -0.28 -10.02 -3.06
N LEU A 164 0.51 -9.75 -2.01
CA LEU A 164 0.81 -8.39 -1.53
C LEU A 164 1.59 -7.57 -2.58
N SER A 165 2.58 -8.19 -3.24
CA SER A 165 3.34 -7.51 -4.29
C SER A 165 2.44 -7.09 -5.46
N GLN A 166 1.54 -7.99 -5.89
CA GLN A 166 0.63 -7.76 -7.01
C GLN A 166 -0.36 -6.64 -6.70
N SER A 167 -0.89 -6.59 -5.48
CA SER A 167 -1.84 -5.55 -5.08
C SER A 167 -1.15 -4.18 -5.00
N ILE A 168 0.05 -4.09 -4.43
CA ILE A 168 0.83 -2.84 -4.38
C ILE A 168 1.21 -2.37 -5.78
N PHE A 169 1.69 -3.26 -6.65
CA PHE A 169 2.01 -2.88 -8.03
C PHE A 169 0.77 -2.39 -8.77
N SER A 170 -0.35 -3.09 -8.65
CA SER A 170 -1.62 -2.66 -9.25
C SER A 170 -2.08 -1.31 -8.70
N GLN A 171 -1.84 -1.00 -7.42
CA GLN A 171 -2.11 0.32 -6.87
C GLN A 171 -1.18 1.41 -7.43
N ILE A 172 0.12 1.13 -7.62
CA ILE A 172 1.06 2.05 -8.30
C ILE A 172 0.58 2.35 -9.73
N GLN A 173 0.14 1.33 -10.46
CA GLN A 173 -0.40 1.47 -11.82
C GLN A 173 -1.70 2.29 -11.81
N THR A 174 -2.59 2.04 -10.85
CA THR A 174 -3.83 2.80 -10.64
C THR A 174 -3.54 4.29 -10.43
N LEU A 175 -2.57 4.62 -9.57
CA LEU A 175 -2.12 6.01 -9.36
C LEU A 175 -1.51 6.63 -10.61
N ALA A 176 -0.74 5.86 -11.37
CA ALA A 176 -0.19 6.31 -12.63
C ALA A 176 -1.29 6.70 -13.60
N ILE A 177 -2.35 5.90 -13.71
CA ILE A 177 -3.47 6.16 -14.63
C ILE A 177 -4.25 7.42 -14.26
N ILE A 178 -4.65 7.58 -13.00
CA ILE A 178 -5.41 8.78 -12.58
C ILE A 178 -4.57 10.07 -12.66
N SER A 179 -3.24 9.94 -12.72
CA SER A 179 -2.30 11.04 -12.85
C SER A 179 -1.91 11.40 -14.29
N MET A 180 -2.44 10.69 -15.28
CA MET A 180 -2.41 11.13 -16.68
C MET A 180 -3.28 12.37 -16.87
#